data_AF-A0A1E7FAH3-F1
#
_entry.id   AF-A0A1E7FAH3-F1
#
_cell.length_a   1.000
_cell.length_b   1.000
_cell.length_c   1.000
_cell.angle_alpha   90.00
_cell.angle_beta   90.00
_cell.angle_gamma   90.00
#
_symmetry.space_group_name_H-M   'P 1'
#
loop_
_entity.id
_entity.type
_entity.pdbx_description
1 polymer ?
#
loop_
_entity_poly.entity_id
_entity_poly.type
_entity_poly.pdbx_seq_one_letter_code
_entity_poly.pdbx_strand_id
1 'polypeptide(L)'
;MQWYFRMQIFSRFRAYFGTIFALFPFVLVGPIFIRFIKYPGVLIATLSMVWTIYRPVQVLYDANLALCFFLFSPQSLARMGSSAFVALCCLMVPVLLNIVDHWMWLDVNNGNANYMFFQCLAYNVFLAIILGQFTSASMQRDKALRLTFRKELERGLSNAG
;
A
#
# COMPACT_ATOMS: atom_id res chain seq x y z
N MET A 1 -1.45 -12.99 0.92
CA MET A 1 -2.73 -13.55 1.46
C MET A 1 -3.43 -14.51 0.50
N GLN A 2 -3.64 -14.10 -0.76
CA GLN A 2 -4.49 -14.83 -1.70
C GLN A 2 -4.00 -16.22 -2.11
N TRP A 3 -2.67 -16.42 -2.19
CA TRP A 3 -2.09 -17.73 -2.48
C TRP A 3 -2.48 -18.78 -1.43
N TYR A 4 -2.41 -18.43 -0.15
CA TYR A 4 -2.81 -19.33 0.93
C TYR A 4 -4.31 -19.64 0.91
N PHE A 5 -5.14 -18.62 0.69
CA PHE A 5 -6.57 -18.83 0.51
C PHE A 5 -6.88 -19.69 -0.71
N ARG A 6 -6.05 -19.69 -1.77
CA ARG A 6 -6.21 -20.69 -2.82
C ARG A 6 -5.81 -22.07 -2.33
N MET A 7 -4.67 -22.23 -1.67
CA MET A 7 -4.12 -23.55 -1.37
C MET A 7 -4.85 -24.29 -0.25
N GLN A 8 -5.29 -23.62 0.81
CA GLN A 8 -5.89 -24.27 1.97
C GLN A 8 -7.42 -24.23 2.03
N ILE A 9 -8.08 -23.26 1.41
CA ILE A 9 -9.55 -23.24 1.39
C ILE A 9 -10.07 -24.28 0.40
N PHE A 10 -11.13 -24.97 0.82
CA PHE A 10 -11.88 -25.90 -0.03
C PHE A 10 -12.15 -25.30 -1.41
N SER A 11 -11.90 -26.09 -2.46
CA SER A 11 -12.04 -25.70 -3.87
C SER A 11 -13.32 -24.94 -4.18
N ARG A 12 -14.42 -25.27 -3.48
CA ARG A 12 -15.75 -24.64 -3.61
C ARG A 12 -15.78 -23.15 -3.24
N PHE A 13 -15.01 -22.69 -2.25
CA PHE A 13 -15.01 -21.29 -1.80
C PHE A 13 -13.93 -20.45 -2.48
N ARG A 14 -13.02 -21.06 -3.24
CA ARG A 14 -11.91 -20.37 -3.90
C ARG A 14 -12.40 -19.27 -4.86
N ALA A 15 -13.48 -19.52 -5.60
CA ALA A 15 -14.07 -18.54 -6.52
C ALA A 15 -14.68 -17.35 -5.78
N TYR A 16 -15.38 -17.60 -4.66
CA TYR A 16 -16.02 -16.56 -3.84
C TYR A 16 -15.01 -15.58 -3.24
N PHE A 17 -13.94 -16.08 -2.62
CA PHE A 17 -12.91 -15.19 -2.07
C PHE A 17 -12.14 -14.48 -3.18
N GLY A 18 -11.83 -15.17 -4.28
CA GLY A 18 -11.15 -14.58 -5.44
C GLY A 18 -11.91 -13.39 -6.02
N THR A 19 -13.24 -13.49 -6.16
CA THR A 19 -14.05 -12.37 -6.66
C THR A 19 -14.12 -11.22 -5.68
N ILE A 20 -14.30 -11.47 -4.37
CA ILE A 20 -14.35 -10.43 -3.35
C ILE A 20 -13.04 -9.63 -3.33
N PHE A 21 -11.91 -10.32 -3.30
CA PHE A 21 -10.62 -9.67 -3.24
C PHE A 21 -10.26 -8.93 -4.53
N ALA A 22 -10.73 -9.41 -5.68
CA ALA A 22 -10.60 -8.70 -6.95
C ALA A 22 -11.52 -7.47 -7.01
N LEU A 23 -12.71 -7.52 -6.41
CA LEU A 23 -13.70 -6.43 -6.45
C LEU A 23 -13.38 -5.30 -5.47
N PHE A 24 -12.79 -5.63 -4.32
CA PHE A 24 -12.44 -4.68 -3.26
C PHE A 24 -11.62 -3.46 -3.74
N PRO A 25 -10.51 -3.62 -4.51
CA PRO A 25 -9.76 -2.47 -5.00
C PRO A 25 -10.61 -1.56 -5.92
N PHE A 26 -11.56 -2.09 -6.69
CA PHE A 26 -12.45 -1.28 -7.53
C PHE A 26 -13.38 -0.39 -6.70
N VAL A 27 -13.91 -0.91 -5.60
CA VAL A 27 -14.75 -0.12 -4.67
C VAL A 27 -13.94 1.03 -4.06
N LEU A 28 -12.65 0.82 -3.80
CA LEU A 28 -11.76 1.85 -3.26
C LEU A 28 -11.38 2.94 -4.28
N VAL A 29 -11.49 2.68 -5.59
CA VAL A 29 -11.16 3.69 -6.62
C VAL A 29 -12.02 4.95 -6.47
N GLY A 30 -13.32 4.80 -6.29
CA GLY A 30 -14.28 5.92 -6.16
C GLY A 30 -13.90 6.94 -5.07
N PRO A 31 -13.80 6.53 -3.78
CA PRO A 31 -13.48 7.46 -2.70
C PRO A 31 -12.08 8.06 -2.83
N ILE A 32 -11.10 7.28 -3.30
CA ILE A 32 -9.72 7.75 -3.50
C ILE A 32 -9.69 8.81 -4.63
N PHE A 33 -10.42 8.58 -5.72
CA PHE A 33 -10.52 9.50 -6.84
C PHE A 33 -11.12 10.84 -6.43
N ILE A 34 -12.27 10.83 -5.75
CA ILE A 34 -12.94 12.04 -5.25
C ILE A 34 -12.00 12.83 -4.33
N ARG A 35 -11.20 12.14 -3.51
CA ARG A 35 -10.32 12.79 -2.54
C ARG A 35 -9.08 13.43 -3.16
N PHE A 36 -8.45 12.78 -4.15
CA PHE A 36 -7.15 13.18 -4.71
C PHE A 36 -7.22 13.74 -6.13
N ILE A 37 -8.40 14.13 -6.62
CA ILE A 37 -8.57 14.66 -7.99
C ILE A 37 -7.64 15.86 -8.32
N LYS A 38 -7.30 16.68 -7.31
CA LYS A 38 -6.39 17.83 -7.45
C LYS A 38 -4.91 17.45 -7.57
N TYR A 39 -4.54 16.22 -7.19
CA TYR A 39 -3.15 15.75 -7.14
C TYR A 39 -3.02 14.39 -7.85
N PRO A 40 -2.98 14.37 -9.19
CA PRO A 40 -3.00 13.12 -9.97
C PRO A 40 -1.81 12.20 -9.67
N GLY A 41 -0.64 12.74 -9.32
CA GLY A 41 0.53 11.91 -8.94
C GLY A 41 0.30 11.09 -7.66
N VAL A 42 -0.31 11.70 -6.64
CA VAL A 42 -0.66 11.01 -5.37
C VAL A 42 -1.77 9.98 -5.62
N LEU A 43 -2.72 10.31 -6.49
CA LEU A 43 -3.78 9.41 -6.91
C LEU A 43 -3.22 8.14 -7.55
N ILE A 44 -2.35 8.28 -8.57
CA ILE A 44 -1.75 7.13 -9.28
C ILE A 44 -0.95 6.27 -8.31
N ALA A 45 -0.12 6.88 -7.47
CA ALA A 45 0.74 6.14 -6.54
C ALA A 45 -0.05 5.37 -5.47
N THR A 46 -1.13 5.97 -4.94
CA THR A 46 -2.01 5.30 -3.97
C THR A 46 -2.78 4.16 -4.60
N LEU A 47 -3.32 4.35 -5.81
CA LEU A 47 -4.05 3.32 -6.54
C LEU A 47 -3.13 2.15 -6.95
N SER A 48 -1.91 2.43 -7.42
CA SER A 48 -0.94 1.38 -7.77
C SER A 48 -0.60 0.52 -6.56
N MET A 49 -0.41 1.13 -5.39
CA MET A 49 -0.09 0.40 -4.16
C MET A 49 -1.28 -0.42 -3.65
N VAL A 50 -2.50 0.12 -3.71
CA VAL A 50 -3.74 -0.62 -3.40
C VAL A 50 -3.83 -1.85 -4.31
N TRP A 51 -3.59 -1.69 -5.60
CA TRP A 51 -3.64 -2.79 -6.56
C TRP A 51 -2.62 -3.90 -6.22
N THR A 52 -1.39 -3.53 -5.85
CA THR A 52 -0.35 -4.48 -5.43
C THR A 52 -0.75 -5.29 -4.19
N ILE A 53 -1.42 -4.67 -3.20
CA ILE A 53 -1.85 -5.36 -1.98
C ILE A 53 -2.94 -6.41 -2.28
N TYR A 54 -3.90 -6.07 -3.14
CA TYR A 54 -5.05 -6.96 -3.43
C TYR A 54 -4.77 -7.97 -4.56
N ARG A 55 -3.62 -7.89 -5.23
CA ARG A 55 -3.26 -8.82 -6.31
C ARG A 55 -3.12 -10.26 -5.79
N PRO A 56 -3.61 -11.28 -6.52
CA PRO A 56 -3.59 -12.65 -6.03
C PRO A 56 -2.21 -13.30 -5.97
N VAL A 57 -1.35 -12.93 -6.91
CA VAL A 57 0.06 -13.33 -6.92
C VAL A 57 0.83 -12.04 -6.76
N GLN A 58 1.59 -11.95 -5.67
CA GLN A 58 2.38 -10.78 -5.37
C GLN A 58 3.72 -10.96 -6.04
N VAL A 59 4.10 -9.96 -6.83
CA VAL A 59 5.40 -9.94 -7.47
C VAL A 59 6.16 -8.72 -6.99
N LEU A 60 7.44 -8.89 -6.73
CA LEU A 60 8.29 -7.83 -6.19
C LEU A 60 8.32 -6.59 -7.10
N TYR A 61 8.21 -6.79 -8.42
CA TYR A 61 8.22 -5.70 -9.39
C TYR A 61 7.02 -4.75 -9.22
N ASP A 62 5.83 -5.25 -8.87
CA ASP A 62 4.63 -4.42 -8.68
C ASP A 62 4.78 -3.50 -7.48
N ALA A 63 5.36 -4.02 -6.39
CA ALA A 63 5.63 -3.24 -5.19
C ALA A 63 6.73 -2.21 -5.45
N ASN A 64 7.80 -2.59 -6.16
CA ASN A 64 8.85 -1.66 -6.54
C ASN A 64 8.30 -0.52 -7.41
N LEU A 65 7.48 -0.84 -8.41
CA LEU A 65 6.83 0.16 -9.26
C LEU A 65 5.95 1.11 -8.45
N ALA A 66 5.16 0.60 -7.52
CA ALA A 66 4.34 1.42 -6.63
C ALA A 66 5.19 2.35 -5.74
N LEU A 67 6.31 1.86 -5.21
CA LEU A 67 7.26 2.68 -4.46
C LEU A 67 7.93 3.74 -5.34
N CYS A 68 8.28 3.43 -6.59
CA CYS A 68 8.76 4.42 -7.56
C CYS A 68 7.73 5.53 -7.80
N PHE A 69 6.43 5.20 -7.86
CA PHE A 69 5.39 6.23 -7.97
C PHE A 69 5.31 7.15 -6.74
N PHE A 70 5.66 6.67 -5.53
CA PHE A 70 5.77 7.55 -4.37
C PHE A 70 6.90 8.58 -4.50
N LEU A 71 8.00 8.23 -5.16
CA LEU A 71 9.13 9.15 -5.38
C LEU A 71 8.75 10.35 -6.26
N PHE A 72 7.76 10.22 -7.15
CA PHE A 72 7.26 11.37 -7.94
C PHE A 72 6.52 12.41 -7.10
N SER A 73 6.16 12.11 -5.85
CA SER A 73 5.58 13.06 -4.90
C SER A 73 6.50 13.26 -3.69
N PRO A 74 7.67 13.89 -3.87
CA PRO A 74 8.67 14.02 -2.81
C PRO A 74 8.14 14.83 -1.61
N GLN A 75 7.24 15.78 -1.85
CA GLN A 75 6.62 16.61 -0.82
C GLN A 75 5.73 15.81 0.13
N SER A 76 5.04 14.77 -0.36
CA SER A 76 4.25 13.87 0.47
C SER A 76 5.15 12.85 1.17
N LEU A 77 6.18 12.37 0.48
CA LEU A 77 7.14 11.40 1.00
C LEU A 77 7.95 11.96 2.18
N ALA A 78 8.43 13.21 2.08
CA ALA A 78 9.20 13.87 3.13
C ALA A 78 8.42 14.07 4.44
N ARG A 79 7.08 13.99 4.40
CA ARG A 79 6.20 14.11 5.58
C ARG A 79 5.81 12.77 6.18
N MET A 80 6.29 11.65 5.63
CA MET A 80 6.03 10.33 6.19
C MET A 80 6.77 10.17 7.53
N GLY A 81 6.08 9.59 8.51
CA GLY A 81 6.67 9.36 9.84
C GLY A 81 7.72 8.26 9.85
N SER A 82 8.44 8.14 10.97
CA SER A 82 9.44 7.10 11.21
C SER A 82 8.87 5.68 11.07
N SER A 83 7.59 5.48 11.35
CA SER A 83 6.90 4.19 11.17
C SER A 83 6.93 3.68 9.74
N ALA A 84 6.90 4.57 8.74
CA ALA A 84 6.97 4.16 7.34
C ALA A 84 8.38 3.71 6.96
N PHE A 85 9.40 4.37 7.51
CA PHE A 85 10.80 3.97 7.33
C PHE A 85 11.06 2.61 7.98
N VAL A 86 10.59 2.42 9.21
CA VAL A 86 10.66 1.12 9.90
C VAL A 86 9.94 0.04 9.08
N ALA A 87 8.75 0.31 8.58
CA ALA A 87 8.01 -0.62 7.74
C ALA A 87 8.75 -0.99 6.44
N LEU A 88 9.44 -0.03 5.81
CA LEU A 88 10.29 -0.28 4.63
C LEU A 88 11.49 -1.19 4.97
N CYS A 89 12.18 -0.94 6.09
CA CYS A 89 13.27 -1.81 6.54
C CYS A 89 12.76 -3.22 6.89
N CYS A 90 11.64 -3.30 7.61
CA CYS A 90 11.03 -4.57 7.97
C CYS A 90 10.50 -5.35 6.76
N LEU A 91 10.18 -4.69 5.64
CA LEU A 91 9.71 -5.35 4.42
C LEU A 91 10.78 -6.25 3.80
N MET A 92 12.08 -5.98 4.02
CA MET A 92 13.17 -6.85 3.57
C MET A 92 13.12 -8.24 4.23
N VAL A 93 12.65 -8.31 5.48
CA VAL A 93 12.60 -9.55 6.27
C VAL A 93 11.71 -10.62 5.60
N PRO A 94 10.41 -10.39 5.33
CA PRO A 94 9.58 -11.38 4.66
C PRO A 94 10.01 -11.68 3.23
N VAL A 95 10.70 -10.76 2.54
CA VAL A 95 11.22 -11.00 1.18
C VAL A 95 12.37 -12.01 1.22
N LEU A 96 13.37 -11.79 2.09
CA LEU A 96 14.51 -12.70 2.24
C LEU A 96 14.06 -14.07 2.76
N LEU A 97 13.17 -14.07 3.75
CA LEU A 97 12.58 -15.28 4.30
C LEU A 97 11.81 -16.09 3.26
N ASN A 98 11.07 -15.44 2.35
CA ASN A 98 10.37 -16.12 1.28
C ASN A 98 11.32 -16.85 0.32
N ILE A 99 12.50 -16.28 0.04
CA ILE A 99 13.52 -16.91 -0.81
C ILE A 99 14.05 -18.18 -0.14
N VAL A 100 14.37 -18.12 1.15
CA VAL A 100 14.87 -19.28 1.91
C VAL A 100 13.81 -20.39 1.97
N ASP A 101 12.57 -20.01 2.26
CA ASP A 101 11.44 -20.94 2.34
C ASP A 101 11.09 -21.60 1.02
N HIS A 102 11.30 -20.91 -0.10
CA HIS A 102 11.03 -21.49 -1.40
C HIS A 102 11.85 -22.76 -1.62
N TRP A 103 13.11 -22.76 -1.18
CA TRP A 103 13.97 -23.95 -1.20
C TRP A 103 13.52 -24.99 -0.17
N MET A 104 13.20 -24.56 1.04
CA MET A 104 12.79 -25.46 2.13
C MET A 104 11.46 -26.17 1.85
N TRP A 105 10.59 -25.56 1.05
CA TRP A 105 9.32 -26.14 0.62
C TRP A 105 9.49 -27.30 -0.38
N LEU A 106 10.59 -27.31 -1.13
CA LEU A 106 10.90 -28.39 -2.07
C LEU A 106 11.46 -29.62 -1.35
N ASP A 107 12.02 -29.44 -0.15
CA ASP A 107 12.52 -30.52 0.67
C ASP A 107 11.39 -31.26 1.40
N VAL A 108 11.46 -32.60 1.33
CA VAL A 108 10.46 -33.49 1.93
C VAL A 108 10.49 -33.33 3.46
N ASN A 109 9.32 -33.24 4.08
CA ASN A 109 9.08 -33.08 5.54
C ASN A 109 9.47 -31.74 6.18
N ASN A 110 9.94 -30.75 5.41
CA ASN A 110 10.35 -29.45 5.96
C ASN A 110 9.37 -28.29 5.65
N GLY A 111 8.50 -28.46 4.65
CA GLY A 111 7.53 -27.42 4.25
C GLY A 111 6.36 -27.23 5.22
N ASN A 112 6.33 -26.09 5.93
CA ASN A 112 5.19 -25.69 6.76
C ASN A 112 4.36 -24.56 6.11
N ALA A 113 3.11 -24.87 5.74
CA ALA A 113 2.23 -23.93 5.06
C ALA A 113 1.83 -22.71 5.90
N ASN A 114 1.81 -22.85 7.23
CA ASN A 114 1.50 -21.73 8.14
C ASN A 114 2.61 -20.68 8.12
N TYR A 115 3.86 -21.11 7.93
CA TYR A 115 5.00 -20.19 7.91
C TYR A 115 5.00 -19.30 6.67
N MET A 116 4.76 -19.87 5.48
CA MET A 116 4.55 -19.11 4.24
C MET A 116 3.35 -18.16 4.33
N PHE A 117 2.28 -18.55 5.04
CA PHE A 117 1.14 -17.68 5.28
C PHE A 117 1.54 -16.44 6.08
N PHE A 118 2.23 -16.61 7.22
CA PHE A 118 2.63 -15.50 8.08
C PHE A 118 3.58 -14.54 7.36
N GLN A 119 4.48 -15.04 6.51
CA GLN A 119 5.34 -14.19 5.68
C GLN A 119 4.54 -13.37 4.67
N CYS A 120 3.64 -14.01 3.94
CA CYS A 120 2.73 -13.32 3.03
C CYS A 120 1.88 -12.29 3.78
N LEU A 121 1.45 -12.60 4.99
CA LEU A 121 0.66 -11.71 5.83
C LEU A 121 1.50 -10.49 6.24
N ALA A 122 2.70 -10.71 6.79
CA ALA A 122 3.63 -9.67 7.19
C ALA A 122 3.98 -8.73 6.02
N TYR A 123 4.30 -9.27 4.85
CA TYR A 123 4.56 -8.49 3.64
C TYR A 123 3.41 -7.55 3.28
N ASN A 124 2.17 -8.05 3.30
CA ASN A 124 0.97 -7.24 3.04
C ASN A 124 0.73 -6.18 4.11
N VAL A 125 0.96 -6.51 5.38
CA VAL A 125 0.81 -5.57 6.50
C VAL A 125 1.81 -4.42 6.38
N PHE A 126 3.07 -4.69 6.04
CA PHE A 126 4.07 -3.63 5.83
C PHE A 126 3.71 -2.74 4.65
N LEU A 127 3.27 -3.30 3.52
CA LEU A 127 2.77 -2.51 2.39
C LEU A 127 1.57 -1.64 2.78
N ALA A 128 0.65 -2.17 3.58
CA ALA A 128 -0.52 -1.43 4.07
C ALA A 128 -0.12 -0.29 5.03
N ILE A 129 0.85 -0.50 5.92
CA ILE A 129 1.40 0.54 6.79
C ILE A 129 2.01 1.67 5.96
N ILE A 130 2.85 1.33 4.97
CA ILE A 130 3.48 2.31 4.08
C ILE A 130 2.41 3.12 3.33
N LEU A 131 1.41 2.45 2.76
CA LEU A 131 0.28 3.10 2.08
C LEU A 131 -0.50 4.04 3.02
N GLY A 132 -0.79 3.59 4.25
CA GLY A 132 -1.49 4.38 5.26
C GLY A 132 -0.71 5.64 5.65
N GLN A 133 0.61 5.52 5.81
CA GLN A 133 1.47 6.67 6.12
C GLN A 133 1.56 7.64 4.93
N PHE A 134 1.71 7.15 3.71
CA PHE A 134 1.77 8.00 2.50
C PHE A 134 0.44 8.75 2.26
N THR A 135 -0.70 8.08 2.44
CA THR A 135 -2.03 8.70 2.31
C THR A 135 -2.27 9.72 3.40
N SER A 136 -1.93 9.41 4.66
CA SER A 136 -2.02 10.35 5.79
C SER A 136 -1.14 11.59 5.58
N ALA A 137 0.12 11.40 5.18
CA ALA A 137 1.04 12.50 4.89
C ALA A 137 0.52 13.39 3.74
N SER A 138 -0.07 12.79 2.70
CA SER A 138 -0.69 13.51 1.60
C SER A 138 -1.93 14.30 2.03
N MET A 139 -2.75 13.76 2.95
CA MET A 139 -3.89 14.48 3.51
C MET A 139 -3.45 15.65 4.40
N GLN A 140 -2.40 15.46 5.21
CA GLN A 140 -1.83 16.54 6.02
C GLN A 140 -1.25 17.65 5.15
N ARG A 141 -0.64 17.30 4.02
CA ARG A 141 -0.19 18.26 3.00
C ARG A 141 -1.34 19.10 2.45
N ASP A 142 -2.43 18.47 2.03
CA ASP A 142 -3.59 19.19 1.51
C ASP A 142 -4.22 20.11 2.57
N LYS A 143 -4.31 19.66 3.82
CA LYS A 143 -4.77 20.50 4.94
C LYS A 143 -3.87 21.72 5.15
N ALA A 144 -2.55 21.54 5.14
CA ALA A 144 -1.59 22.63 5.32
C ALA A 144 -1.70 23.69 4.20
N LEU A 145 -1.83 23.26 2.95
CA LEU A 145 -1.98 24.17 1.80
C LEU A 145 -3.27 24.99 1.86
N ARG A 146 -4.37 24.41 2.33
CA ARG A 146 -5.64 25.15 2.51
C ARG A 146 -5.52 26.22 3.60
N LEU A 147 -4.79 25.92 4.68
CA LEU A 147 -4.59 26.86 5.77
C LEU A 147 -3.69 28.03 5.37
N THR A 148 -2.62 27.79 4.60
CA THR A 148 -1.75 28.86 4.10
C THR A 148 -2.51 29.78 3.14
N PHE A 149 -3.27 29.20 2.21
CA PHE A 149 -4.09 29.98 1.27
C PHE A 149 -5.12 30.86 1.98
N ARG A 150 -5.80 30.34 3.03
CA ARG A 150 -6.76 31.12 3.80
C ARG A 150 -6.10 32.31 4.53
N LYS A 151 -4.92 32.10 5.13
CA LYS A 151 -4.17 33.16 5.82
C LYS A 151 -3.69 34.25 4.86
N GLU A 152 -3.28 33.88 3.65
CA GLU A 152 -2.89 34.85 2.62
C GLU A 152 -4.07 35.71 2.16
N LEU A 153 -5.26 35.11 2.02
CA LEU A 153 -6.49 35.82 1.70
C LEU A 153 -6.86 36.84 2.80
N GLU A 154 -6.80 36.43 4.07
CA GLU A 154 -7.09 37.30 5.23
C GLU A 154 -6.11 38.48 5.31
N ARG A 155 -4.81 38.26 5.05
CA ARG A 155 -3.80 39.33 5.00
C ARG A 155 -4.05 40.30 3.84
N GLY A 156 -4.42 39.80 2.67
CA GLY A 156 -4.74 40.64 1.51
C GLY A 156 -5.91 41.59 1.77
N LEU A 157 -6.94 41.11 2.47
CA LEU A 157 -8.10 41.93 2.85
C LEU A 157 -7.73 43.00 3.88
N SER A 158 -6.88 42.67 4.87
CA SER A 158 -6.44 43.64 5.89
C SER A 158 -5.55 44.76 5.35
N ASN A 159 -4.85 44.54 4.23
CA ASN A 159 -3.99 45.57 3.62
C ASN A 159 -4.74 46.47 2.63
N ALA A 160 -5.98 46.11 2.27
CA ALA A 160 -6.78 46.82 1.27
C ALA A 160 -7.87 47.73 1.87
N GLY A 161 -8.08 47.69 3.19
CA GLY A 161 -8.97 48.58 3.93
C GLY A 161 -8.18 49.51 4.84
#